data_AF-A0A1Y2JYB0-F1
#
_entry.id   AF-A0A1Y2JYB0-F1
#
_cell.length_a   1.000
_cell.length_b   1.000
_cell.length_c   1.000
_cell.angle_alpha   90.00
_cell.angle_beta   90.00
_cell.angle_gamma   90.00
#
_symmetry.space_group_name_H-M   'P 1'
#
loop_
_entity.id
_entity.type
_entity.pdbx_description
1 polymer ?
#
loop_
_entity_poly.entity_id
_entity_poly.type
_entity_poly.pdbx_seq_one_letter_code
_entity_poly.pdbx_strand_id
1 'polypeptide(L)'
;VDMLAAFHREQLPDVLPLAPHLDYVIPPFDDDAMMIEIGLMLEWYLPDKGVTLSSNMQADFLLIWRDLLAKLADTPRTWMLRDFHSPNLIWLEHRKDIGRVGILDFQDTVMGPAAYDLVSLLQDARLDIPEKIEIAMLTRYAGERRAADASFDPAAFVQQYAIMSAQRNTRLLGTFARLNRRDGKPQYLRHQPRIWTYLN
;
A
#
# COMPACT_ATOMS: atom_id res chain seq x y z
N VAL A 1 -14.66 -1.24 0.76
CA VAL A 1 -13.96 -1.38 -0.54
C VAL A 1 -14.66 -0.66 -1.68
N ASP A 2 -15.99 -0.57 -1.69
CA ASP A 2 -16.76 0.05 -2.77
C ASP A 2 -16.36 1.50 -3.07
N MET A 3 -16.08 2.29 -2.03
CA MET A 3 -15.60 3.65 -2.23
C MET A 3 -14.23 3.68 -2.93
N LEU A 4 -13.29 2.83 -2.54
CA LEU A 4 -12.01 2.70 -3.26
C LEU A 4 -12.20 2.23 -4.71
N ALA A 5 -13.09 1.26 -4.94
CA ALA A 5 -13.37 0.79 -6.30
C ALA A 5 -13.95 1.92 -7.17
N ALA A 6 -14.84 2.72 -6.59
CA ALA A 6 -15.39 3.91 -7.23
C ALA A 6 -14.35 5.01 -7.43
N PHE A 7 -13.39 5.18 -6.51
CA PHE A 7 -12.31 6.15 -6.64
C PHE A 7 -11.32 5.75 -7.75
N HIS A 8 -10.84 4.51 -7.74
CA HIS A 8 -9.84 4.03 -8.69
C HIS A 8 -10.35 3.78 -10.12
N ARG A 9 -11.65 3.98 -10.39
CA ARG A 9 -12.19 3.98 -11.77
C ARG A 9 -12.09 5.36 -12.42
N GLU A 10 -11.91 6.41 -11.62
CA GLU A 10 -11.89 7.77 -12.12
C GLU A 10 -10.57 8.03 -12.85
N GLN A 11 -10.65 8.80 -13.94
CA GLN A 11 -9.45 9.30 -14.63
C GLN A 11 -8.98 10.56 -13.90
N LEU A 12 -8.00 10.37 -13.03
CA LEU A 12 -7.45 11.43 -12.19
C LEU A 12 -6.18 12.01 -12.83
N PRO A 13 -6.01 13.35 -12.82
CA PRO A 13 -4.84 13.99 -13.43
C PRO A 13 -3.60 13.75 -12.56
N ASP A 14 -2.44 13.64 -13.20
CA ASP A 14 -1.12 13.59 -12.56
C ASP A 14 -0.55 14.98 -12.23
N VAL A 15 -1.18 16.03 -12.75
CA VAL A 15 -0.84 17.43 -12.51
C VAL A 15 -2.05 18.18 -11.95
N LEU A 16 -1.85 18.87 -10.83
CA LEU A 16 -2.88 19.63 -10.13
C LEU A 16 -2.55 21.12 -10.11
N PRO A 17 -3.53 22.03 -10.27
CA PRO A 17 -3.30 23.44 -10.05
C PRO A 17 -3.08 23.71 -8.56
N LEU A 18 -1.95 24.30 -8.19
CA LEU A 18 -1.60 24.62 -6.80
C LEU A 18 -1.84 26.10 -6.48
N ALA A 19 -1.44 26.99 -7.38
CA ALA A 19 -1.64 28.43 -7.29
C ALA A 19 -1.68 29.05 -8.70
N PRO A 20 -2.04 30.35 -8.87
CA PRO A 20 -1.96 31.00 -10.19
C PRO A 20 -0.57 30.82 -10.80
N HIS A 21 -0.51 30.19 -11.99
CA HIS A 21 0.72 29.87 -12.74
C HIS A 21 1.66 28.87 -12.05
N LEU A 22 1.18 28.09 -11.08
CA LEU A 22 1.96 27.05 -10.41
C LEU A 22 1.18 25.74 -10.39
N ASP A 23 1.75 24.74 -11.05
CA ASP A 23 1.24 23.38 -11.07
C ASP A 23 2.05 22.49 -10.11
N TYR A 24 1.36 21.52 -9.51
CA TYR A 24 1.94 20.47 -8.70
C TYR A 24 1.84 19.16 -9.47
N VAL A 25 3.00 18.59 -9.81
CA VAL A 25 3.09 17.25 -10.39
C VAL A 25 3.09 16.25 -9.25
N ILE A 26 2.12 15.35 -9.24
CA ILE A 26 2.01 14.28 -8.24
C ILE A 26 3.20 13.34 -8.42
N PRO A 27 4.03 13.11 -7.38
CA PRO A 27 5.22 12.29 -7.50
C PRO A 27 4.89 10.85 -7.92
N PRO A 28 5.72 10.21 -8.77
CA PRO A 28 5.56 8.80 -9.07
C PRO A 28 5.95 7.94 -7.86
N PHE A 29 5.26 6.83 -7.70
CA PHE A 29 5.68 5.72 -6.85
C PHE A 29 6.20 4.59 -7.74
N ASP A 30 7.43 4.78 -8.20
CA ASP A 30 8.14 3.87 -9.10
C ASP A 30 8.98 2.83 -8.36
N ASP A 31 9.70 2.01 -9.12
CA ASP A 31 10.53 0.93 -8.61
C ASP A 31 11.61 1.45 -7.66
N ASP A 32 12.22 2.60 -7.95
CA ASP A 32 13.24 3.19 -7.09
C ASP A 32 12.62 3.62 -5.75
N ALA A 33 11.46 4.28 -5.77
CA ALA A 33 10.73 4.63 -4.54
C ALA A 33 10.36 3.39 -3.72
N MET A 34 9.85 2.34 -4.37
CA MET A 34 9.49 1.08 -3.71
C MET A 34 10.73 0.37 -3.13
N MET A 35 11.86 0.37 -3.83
CA MET A 35 13.12 -0.24 -3.39
C MET A 35 13.71 0.49 -2.18
N ILE A 36 13.62 1.82 -2.13
CA ILE A 36 14.02 2.62 -0.96
C ILE A 36 13.21 2.19 0.27
N GLU A 37 11.89 2.04 0.12
CA GLU A 37 11.01 1.62 1.21
C GLU A 37 11.26 0.19 1.69
N ILE A 38 11.48 -0.73 0.75
CA ILE A 38 11.88 -2.11 1.02
C ILE A 38 13.20 -2.15 1.82
N GLY A 39 14.14 -1.26 1.49
CA GLY A 39 15.43 -1.12 2.15
C GLY A 39 15.33 -0.85 3.66
N LEU A 40 14.21 -0.31 4.15
CA LEU A 40 13.97 -0.11 5.58
C LEU A 40 14.01 -1.44 6.36
N MET A 41 13.66 -2.56 5.73
CA MET A 41 13.77 -3.87 6.38
C MET A 41 15.23 -4.21 6.69
N LEU A 42 16.14 -3.92 5.76
CA LEU A 42 17.58 -4.17 5.90
C LEU A 42 18.22 -3.21 6.90
N GLU A 43 17.87 -1.94 6.82
CA GLU A 43 18.49 -0.88 7.63
C GLU A 43 18.00 -0.90 9.08
N TRP A 44 16.71 -1.20 9.30
CA TRP A 44 16.09 -1.05 10.61
C TRP A 44 15.61 -2.36 11.22
N TYR A 45 14.86 -3.17 10.47
CA TYR A 45 14.21 -4.35 11.02
C TYR A 45 15.19 -5.49 11.35
N LEU A 46 16.08 -5.85 10.41
CA LEU A 46 17.03 -6.94 10.64
C LEU A 46 18.02 -6.63 11.78
N PRO A 47 18.61 -5.43 11.86
CA PRO A 47 19.38 -5.03 13.03
C PRO A 47 18.56 -5.02 14.33
N ASP A 48 17.26 -4.68 14.27
CA ASP A 48 16.33 -4.80 15.42
C ASP A 48 16.20 -6.22 15.94
N LYS A 49 16.31 -7.22 15.06
CA LYS A 49 16.32 -8.64 15.41
C LYS A 49 17.71 -9.23 15.66
N GLY A 50 18.75 -8.39 15.68
CA GLY A 50 20.14 -8.85 15.86
C GLY A 50 20.68 -9.66 14.67
N VAL A 51 20.09 -9.48 13.49
CA VAL A 51 20.51 -10.14 12.26
C VAL A 51 21.49 -9.25 11.50
N THR A 52 22.68 -9.78 11.25
CA THR A 52 23.68 -9.16 10.37
C THR A 52 23.69 -9.89 9.03
N LEU A 53 23.47 -9.15 7.94
CA LEU A 53 23.51 -9.73 6.60
C LEU A 53 24.92 -9.76 6.04
N SER A 54 25.22 -10.82 5.27
CA SER A 54 26.35 -10.79 4.35
C SER A 54 26.00 -9.99 3.10
N SER A 55 27.02 -9.50 2.39
CA SER A 55 26.81 -8.79 1.11
C SER A 55 26.04 -9.61 0.09
N ASN A 56 26.22 -10.94 0.09
CA ASN A 56 25.49 -11.84 -0.82
C ASN A 56 24.01 -11.91 -0.47
N MET A 57 23.65 -12.07 0.81
CA MET A 57 22.24 -12.09 1.24
C MET A 57 21.54 -10.76 0.96
N GLN A 58 22.25 -9.64 1.13
CA GLN A 58 21.73 -8.33 0.77
C GLN A 58 21.49 -8.22 -0.74
N ALA A 59 22.42 -8.69 -1.58
CA ALA A 59 22.25 -8.69 -3.02
C ALA A 59 21.08 -9.57 -3.47
N ASP A 60 20.96 -10.78 -2.91
CA ASP A 60 19.87 -11.72 -3.21
C ASP A 60 18.51 -11.12 -2.86
N PHE A 61 18.39 -10.50 -1.68
CA PHE A 61 17.16 -9.82 -1.26
C PHE A 61 16.76 -8.72 -2.24
N LEU A 62 17.70 -7.87 -2.65
CA LEU A 62 17.42 -6.77 -3.58
C LEU A 62 17.06 -7.30 -4.98
N LEU A 63 17.66 -8.41 -5.42
CA LEU A 63 17.35 -9.04 -6.70
C LEU A 63 15.92 -9.60 -6.72
N ILE A 64 15.52 -10.33 -5.68
CA ILE A 64 14.14 -10.85 -5.53
C ILE A 64 13.12 -9.72 -5.66
N TRP A 65 13.37 -8.59 -4.99
CA TRP A 65 12.46 -7.45 -5.06
C TRP A 65 12.42 -6.81 -6.44
N ARG A 66 13.56 -6.62 -7.11
CA ARG A 66 13.60 -6.12 -8.48
C ARG A 66 12.79 -7.02 -9.42
N ASP A 67 12.93 -8.33 -9.31
CA ASP A 67 12.19 -9.29 -10.15
C ASP A 67 10.68 -9.28 -9.87
N LEU A 68 10.27 -9.03 -8.62
CA LEU A 68 8.86 -8.88 -8.27
C LEU A 68 8.28 -7.56 -8.76
N LEU A 69 8.97 -6.44 -8.55
CA LEU A 69 8.52 -5.11 -8.96
C LEU A 69 8.47 -4.97 -10.48
N ALA A 70 9.38 -5.62 -11.22
CA ALA A 70 9.35 -5.65 -12.68
C ALA A 70 8.02 -6.21 -13.25
N LYS A 71 7.32 -7.07 -12.51
CA LYS A 71 6.00 -7.59 -12.90
C LYS A 71 4.89 -6.54 -12.82
N LEU A 72 5.16 -5.40 -12.18
CA LEU A 72 4.23 -4.29 -12.04
C LEU A 72 4.47 -3.19 -13.07
N ALA A 73 5.50 -3.27 -13.90
CA ALA A 73 5.92 -2.21 -14.82
C ALA A 73 4.78 -1.66 -15.69
N ASP A 74 3.93 -2.55 -16.20
CA ASP A 74 2.79 -2.20 -17.07
C ASP A 74 1.48 -1.95 -16.30
N THR A 75 1.52 -1.93 -14.97
CA THR A 75 0.33 -1.70 -14.14
C THR A 75 -0.15 -0.26 -14.32
N PRO A 76 -1.44 -0.04 -14.67
CA PRO A 76 -2.00 1.30 -14.71
C PRO A 76 -1.82 2.02 -13.38
N ARG A 77 -1.27 3.24 -13.44
CA ARG A 77 -1.06 4.09 -12.28
C ARG A 77 -2.26 5.01 -12.08
N THR A 78 -2.61 5.21 -10.82
CA THR A 78 -3.65 6.17 -10.40
C THR A 78 -3.17 6.86 -9.13
N TRP A 79 -4.02 7.72 -8.56
CA TRP A 79 -3.77 8.28 -7.24
C TRP A 79 -3.75 7.14 -6.22
N MET A 80 -2.59 6.93 -5.63
CA MET A 80 -2.36 6.01 -4.53
C MET A 80 -2.29 6.83 -3.25
N LEU A 81 -3.34 6.72 -2.43
CA LEU A 81 -3.53 7.49 -1.20
C LEU A 81 -2.56 7.09 -0.08
N ARG A 82 -1.98 5.88 -0.17
CA ARG A 82 -0.98 5.27 0.73
C ARG A 82 -1.51 4.87 2.10
N ASP A 83 -2.18 5.78 2.81
CA ASP A 83 -2.65 5.60 4.19
C ASP A 83 -4.17 5.41 4.26
N PHE A 84 -4.73 4.65 3.31
CA PHE A 84 -6.15 4.30 3.24
C PHE A 84 -6.52 3.18 4.23
N HIS A 85 -6.49 3.49 5.52
CA HIS A 85 -6.67 2.51 6.58
C HIS A 85 -7.42 3.08 7.79
N SER A 86 -7.78 2.25 8.77
CA SER A 86 -8.85 2.58 9.74
C SER A 86 -8.69 3.90 10.52
N PRO A 87 -7.50 4.37 10.96
CA PRO A 87 -7.37 5.69 11.58
C PRO A 87 -7.74 6.88 10.69
N ASN A 88 -7.66 6.72 9.36
CA ASN A 88 -7.83 7.80 8.38
C ASN A 88 -9.19 7.72 7.66
N LEU A 89 -10.09 6.84 8.12
CA LEU A 89 -11.44 6.69 7.59
C LEU A 89 -12.47 7.07 8.66
N ILE A 90 -13.34 8.03 8.32
CA ILE A 90 -14.42 8.49 9.19
C ILE A 90 -15.77 8.09 8.61
N TRP A 91 -16.60 7.48 9.43
CA TRP A 91 -17.99 7.18 9.05
C TRP A 91 -18.88 8.41 9.22
N LEU A 92 -19.45 8.90 8.12
CA LEU A 92 -20.31 10.07 8.05
C LEU A 92 -21.77 9.64 7.92
N GLU A 93 -22.39 9.29 9.05
CA GLU A 93 -23.70 8.62 9.14
C GLU A 93 -24.83 9.26 8.32
N HIS A 94 -24.83 10.60 8.20
CA HIS A 94 -25.87 11.34 7.50
C HIS A 94 -25.70 11.42 5.98
N ARG A 95 -24.58 10.92 5.43
CA ARG A 95 -24.36 10.86 3.98
C ARG A 95 -24.92 9.55 3.41
N LYS A 96 -24.99 9.45 2.08
CA LYS A 96 -25.50 8.28 1.36
C LYS A 96 -24.37 7.51 0.68
N ASP A 97 -24.58 6.20 0.55
CA ASP A 97 -23.70 5.27 -0.19
C ASP A 97 -22.22 5.43 0.15
N ILE A 98 -21.34 5.42 -0.85
CA ILE A 98 -19.89 5.62 -0.68
C ILE A 98 -19.55 6.98 -0.08
N GLY A 99 -20.45 7.97 -0.17
CA GLY A 99 -20.29 9.28 0.44
C GLY A 99 -20.24 9.26 1.97
N ARG A 100 -20.60 8.13 2.60
CA ARG A 100 -20.44 7.89 4.04
C ARG A 100 -18.99 7.68 4.48
N VAL A 101 -18.07 7.41 3.56
CA VAL A 101 -16.67 7.20 3.89
C VAL A 101 -15.92 8.52 3.72
N GLY A 102 -15.71 9.24 4.83
CA GLY A 102 -14.81 10.37 4.89
C GLY A 102 -13.36 9.91 4.90
N ILE A 103 -12.50 10.57 4.14
CA ILE A 103 -11.07 10.26 4.00
C ILE A 103 -10.28 11.42 4.61
N LEU A 104 -9.29 11.10 5.43
CA LEU A 104 -8.29 12.02 5.94
C LEU A 104 -6.90 11.66 5.40
N ASP A 105 -5.93 12.54 5.64
CA ASP A 105 -4.50 12.25 5.49
C ASP A 105 -4.08 11.85 4.06
N PHE A 106 -4.71 12.46 3.04
CA PHE A 106 -4.46 12.15 1.62
C PHE A 106 -3.40 13.05 0.97
N GLN A 107 -2.75 13.95 1.72
CA GLN A 107 -1.76 14.89 1.16
C GLN A 107 -0.49 14.20 0.65
N ASP A 108 -0.20 12.98 1.11
CA ASP A 108 0.96 12.19 0.67
C ASP A 108 0.65 11.33 -0.58
N THR A 109 -0.44 11.63 -1.29
CA THR A 109 -0.83 10.92 -2.52
C THR A 109 0.29 10.95 -3.56
N VAL A 110 0.50 9.80 -4.20
CA VAL A 110 1.49 9.59 -5.26
C VAL A 110 0.85 8.85 -6.45
N MET A 111 1.48 8.88 -7.62
CA MET A 111 1.03 8.11 -8.79
C MET A 111 1.57 6.68 -8.72
N GLY A 112 0.71 5.70 -8.40
CA GLY A 112 1.12 4.32 -8.16
C GLY A 112 0.02 3.28 -8.40
N PRO A 113 0.29 1.99 -8.11
CA PRO A 113 -0.65 0.91 -8.29
C PRO A 113 -1.86 1.02 -7.34
N ALA A 114 -3.08 0.98 -7.89
CA ALA A 114 -4.33 1.01 -7.12
C ALA A 114 -4.44 -0.11 -6.06
N ALA A 115 -3.73 -1.23 -6.27
CA ALA A 115 -3.72 -2.34 -5.35
C ALA A 115 -3.16 -1.97 -3.96
N TYR A 116 -2.26 -0.98 -3.88
CA TYR A 116 -1.63 -0.58 -2.62
C TYR A 116 -2.66 -0.09 -1.60
N ASP A 117 -3.59 0.77 -2.01
CA ASP A 117 -4.61 1.31 -1.10
C ASP A 117 -5.56 0.22 -0.61
N LEU A 118 -5.88 -0.75 -1.48
CA LEU A 118 -6.70 -1.90 -1.08
C LEU A 118 -5.96 -2.78 -0.05
N VAL A 119 -4.68 -3.06 -0.27
CA VAL A 119 -3.82 -3.75 0.72
C VAL A 119 -3.80 -2.95 2.03
N SER A 120 -3.65 -1.63 1.96
CA SER A 120 -3.57 -0.79 3.15
C SER A 120 -4.82 -0.88 4.04
N LEU A 121 -5.98 -1.09 3.41
CA LEU A 121 -7.27 -1.31 4.06
C LEU A 121 -7.44 -2.73 4.58
N LEU A 122 -7.23 -3.73 3.71
CA LEU A 122 -7.56 -5.12 3.99
C LEU A 122 -6.49 -5.84 4.83
N GLN A 123 -5.29 -5.27 4.90
CA GLN A 123 -4.18 -5.71 5.74
C GLN A 123 -3.72 -4.57 6.66
N ASP A 124 -4.68 -3.86 7.25
CA ASP A 124 -4.38 -2.86 8.28
C ASP A 124 -3.69 -3.54 9.47
N ALA A 125 -2.42 -3.22 9.71
CA ALA A 125 -1.64 -3.80 10.80
C ALA A 125 -2.24 -3.54 12.19
N ARG A 126 -3.16 -2.58 12.30
CA ARG A 126 -3.80 -2.17 13.57
C ARG A 126 -5.04 -2.98 13.89
N LEU A 127 -5.65 -3.62 12.90
CA LEU A 127 -6.88 -4.40 13.05
C LEU A 127 -6.62 -5.87 12.76
N ASP A 128 -7.39 -6.73 13.41
CA ASP A 128 -7.42 -8.15 13.08
C ASP A 128 -8.50 -8.38 12.02
N ILE A 129 -8.10 -8.35 10.76
CA ILE A 129 -9.00 -8.55 9.63
C ILE A 129 -9.01 -10.05 9.32
N PRO A 130 -10.14 -10.77 9.49
CA PRO A 130 -10.19 -12.18 9.18
C PRO A 130 -9.92 -12.42 7.69
N GLU A 131 -9.13 -13.44 7.36
CA GLU A 131 -8.78 -13.82 5.97
C GLU A 131 -10.02 -13.92 5.06
N LYS A 132 -11.11 -14.52 5.57
CA LYS A 132 -12.39 -14.61 4.84
C LYS A 132 -12.97 -13.24 4.44
N ILE A 133 -12.75 -12.21 5.26
CA ILE A 133 -13.19 -10.84 4.98
C ILE A 133 -12.26 -10.20 3.95
N GLU A 134 -10.95 -10.36 4.09
CA GLU A 134 -9.98 -9.90 3.10
C GLU A 134 -10.30 -10.48 1.71
N ILE A 135 -10.45 -11.81 1.60
CA ILE A 135 -10.76 -12.49 0.34
C ILE A 135 -12.09 -11.98 -0.23
N ALA A 136 -13.16 -11.95 0.59
CA ALA A 136 -14.47 -11.49 0.13
C ALA A 136 -14.45 -10.03 -0.36
N MET A 137 -13.70 -9.17 0.33
CA MET A 137 -13.58 -7.75 -0.01
C MET A 137 -12.68 -7.51 -1.23
N LEU A 138 -11.61 -8.29 -1.40
CA LEU A 138 -10.78 -8.30 -2.60
C LEU A 138 -11.59 -8.74 -3.82
N THR A 139 -12.34 -9.85 -3.70
CA THR A 139 -13.25 -10.32 -4.75
C THR A 139 -14.30 -9.27 -5.09
N ARG A 140 -14.91 -8.63 -4.09
CA ARG A 140 -15.87 -7.55 -4.31
C ARG A 140 -15.25 -6.38 -5.05
N TYR A 141 -14.09 -5.89 -4.60
CA TYR A 141 -13.38 -4.81 -5.26
C TYR A 141 -13.07 -5.14 -6.73
N ALA A 142 -12.51 -6.32 -7.00
CA ALA A 142 -12.18 -6.75 -8.36
C ALA A 142 -13.44 -6.89 -9.23
N GLY A 143 -14.55 -7.38 -8.67
CA GLY A 143 -15.84 -7.46 -9.33
C GLY A 143 -16.39 -6.09 -9.73
N GLU A 144 -16.35 -5.11 -8.83
CA GLU A 144 -16.76 -3.73 -9.13
C GLU A 144 -15.88 -3.10 -10.22
N ARG A 145 -14.56 -3.29 -10.17
CA ARG A 145 -13.62 -2.81 -11.20
C ARG A 145 -13.91 -3.45 -12.56
N ARG A 146 -14.15 -4.77 -12.59
CA ARG A 146 -14.49 -5.51 -13.82
C ARG A 146 -15.85 -5.12 -14.40
N ALA A 147 -16.83 -4.83 -13.55
CA ALA A 147 -18.15 -4.37 -13.98
C ALA A 147 -18.09 -2.98 -14.61
N ALA A 148 -17.22 -2.11 -14.10
CA ALA A 148 -17.00 -0.77 -14.65
C ALA A 148 -16.12 -0.77 -15.90
N ASP A 149 -15.17 -1.69 -16.00
CA ASP A 149 -14.22 -1.79 -17.11
C ASP A 149 -14.03 -3.26 -17.55
N ALA A 150 -14.57 -3.59 -18.72
CA ALA A 150 -14.48 -4.93 -19.30
C ALA A 150 -13.07 -5.30 -19.79
N SER A 151 -12.08 -4.40 -19.73
CA SER A 151 -10.67 -4.70 -19.97
C SER A 151 -9.90 -5.03 -18.69
N PHE A 152 -10.45 -4.70 -17.50
CA PHE A 152 -9.82 -4.99 -16.22
C PHE A 152 -9.62 -6.50 -16.03
N ASP A 153 -8.39 -6.94 -15.79
CA ASP A 153 -8.05 -8.35 -15.55
C ASP A 153 -7.98 -8.64 -14.03
N PRO A 154 -8.96 -9.38 -13.46
CA PRO A 154 -8.95 -9.72 -12.05
C PRO A 154 -7.75 -10.59 -11.64
N ALA A 155 -7.25 -11.47 -12.51
CA ALA A 155 -6.14 -12.35 -12.19
C ALA A 155 -4.83 -11.56 -12.10
N ALA A 156 -4.58 -10.67 -13.06
CA ALA A 156 -3.46 -9.72 -12.99
C ALA A 156 -3.56 -8.83 -11.74
N PHE A 157 -4.76 -8.34 -11.41
CA PHE A 157 -4.95 -7.52 -10.20
C PHE A 157 -4.67 -8.28 -8.90
N VAL A 158 -5.05 -9.56 -8.81
CA VAL A 158 -4.71 -10.40 -7.64
C VAL A 158 -3.19 -10.58 -7.51
N GLN A 159 -2.47 -10.74 -8.63
CA GLN A 159 -1.00 -10.77 -8.61
C GLN A 159 -0.42 -9.43 -8.12
N GLN A 160 -0.95 -8.29 -8.63
CA GLN A 160 -0.54 -6.95 -8.18
C GLN A 160 -0.79 -6.76 -6.68
N TYR A 161 -1.95 -7.20 -6.19
CA TYR A 161 -2.32 -7.17 -4.78
C TYR A 161 -1.34 -7.97 -3.93
N ALA A 162 -0.97 -9.18 -4.34
CA ALA A 162 0.00 -10.00 -3.60
C ALA A 162 1.40 -9.35 -3.55
N ILE A 163 1.88 -8.77 -4.65
CA ILE A 163 3.19 -8.09 -4.68
C ILE A 163 3.16 -6.82 -3.81
N MET A 164 2.10 -6.02 -3.89
CA MET A 164 1.93 -4.82 -3.07
C MET A 164 1.73 -5.15 -1.59
N SER A 165 1.05 -6.25 -1.27
CA SER A 165 0.97 -6.83 0.08
C SER A 165 2.37 -7.08 0.62
N ALA A 166 3.18 -7.83 -0.12
CA ALA A 166 4.54 -8.11 0.30
C ALA A 166 5.36 -6.82 0.48
N GLN A 167 5.34 -5.93 -0.51
CA GLN A 167 6.13 -4.69 -0.50
C GLN A 167 5.79 -3.83 0.72
N ARG A 168 4.49 -3.59 0.95
CA ARG A 168 4.01 -2.75 2.05
C ARG A 168 4.34 -3.36 3.40
N ASN A 169 4.12 -4.66 3.58
CA ASN A 169 4.37 -5.32 4.85
C ASN A 169 5.88 -5.35 5.17
N THR A 170 6.74 -5.59 4.17
CA THR A 170 8.19 -5.46 4.29
C THR A 170 8.62 -4.05 4.72
N ARG A 171 8.07 -3.01 4.07
CA ARG A 171 8.29 -1.61 4.48
C ARG A 171 7.84 -1.36 5.92
N LEU A 172 6.68 -1.88 6.32
CA LEU A 172 6.13 -1.65 7.67
C LEU A 172 6.99 -2.26 8.77
N LEU A 173 7.57 -3.46 8.55
CA LEU A 173 8.53 -4.05 9.49
C LEU A 173 9.70 -3.10 9.76
N GLY A 174 10.30 -2.57 8.68
CA GLY A 174 11.38 -1.58 8.77
C GLY A 174 10.94 -0.28 9.44
N THR A 175 9.78 0.25 9.05
CA THR A 175 9.23 1.49 9.60
C THR A 175 8.98 1.40 11.10
N PHE A 176 8.41 0.30 11.58
CA PHE A 176 8.11 0.13 13.01
C PHE A 176 9.36 -0.12 13.83
N ALA A 177 10.36 -0.84 13.29
CA ALA A 177 11.67 -0.95 13.91
C ALA A 177 12.37 0.42 14.02
N ARG A 178 12.28 1.25 12.97
CA ARG A 178 12.81 2.62 12.97
C ARG A 178 12.12 3.50 14.02
N LEU A 179 10.79 3.49 14.06
CA LEU A 179 10.00 4.26 15.04
C LEU A 179 10.38 3.88 16.47
N ASN A 180 10.63 2.59 16.73
CA ASN A 180 11.11 2.15 18.03
C ASN A 180 12.52 2.68 18.34
N ARG A 181 13.49 2.40 17.47
CA ARG A 181 14.91 2.68 17.74
C ARG A 181 15.29 4.16 17.69
N ARG A 182 14.77 4.89 16.70
CA ARG A 182 15.11 6.29 16.47
C ARG A 182 14.19 7.24 17.25
N ASP A 183 12.89 6.93 17.26
CA ASP A 183 11.86 7.86 17.75
C ASP A 183 11.30 7.49 19.13
N GLY A 184 11.77 6.39 19.73
CA GLY A 184 11.35 5.96 21.07
C GLY A 184 9.88 5.54 21.16
N LYS A 185 9.33 4.98 20.07
CA LYS A 185 7.90 4.58 19.98
C LYS A 185 7.73 3.05 19.96
N PRO A 186 7.94 2.34 21.09
CA PRO A 186 7.89 0.87 21.15
C PRO A 186 6.48 0.29 20.91
N GLN A 187 5.42 1.09 21.10
CA GLN A 187 4.04 0.64 20.93
C GLN A 187 3.74 0.11 19.52
N TYR A 188 4.52 0.49 18.50
CA TYR A 188 4.34 -0.02 17.14
C TYR A 188 4.83 -1.46 16.95
N LEU A 189 5.74 -1.94 17.81
CA LEU A 189 6.28 -3.29 17.72
C LEU A 189 5.20 -4.37 17.91
N ARG A 190 4.14 -4.05 18.66
CA ARG A 190 3.00 -4.96 18.88
C ARG A 190 2.30 -5.39 17.59
N HIS A 191 2.48 -4.64 16.51
CA HIS A 191 1.86 -4.93 15.21
C HIS A 191 2.72 -5.86 14.33
N GLN A 192 4.01 -6.07 14.65
CA GLN A 192 4.93 -6.89 13.84
C GLN A 192 4.48 -8.36 13.66
N PRO A 193 3.94 -9.07 14.68
CA PRO A 193 3.48 -10.45 14.49
C PRO A 193 2.41 -10.58 13.40
N ARG A 194 1.49 -9.61 13.33
CA ARG A 194 0.46 -9.57 12.29
C ARG A 194 1.04 -9.29 10.91
N ILE A 195 1.98 -8.34 10.81
CA ILE A 195 2.65 -8.04 9.54
C ILE A 195 3.33 -9.30 8.96
N TRP A 196 3.94 -10.13 9.81
CA TRP A 196 4.49 -11.42 9.39
C TRP A 196 3.45 -12.42 8.90
N THR A 197 2.23 -12.36 9.42
CA THR A 197 1.14 -13.24 8.92
C THR A 197 0.81 -12.95 7.47
N TYR A 198 0.93 -11.69 7.02
CA TYR A 198 0.71 -11.32 5.61
C TYR A 198 1.89 -11.62 4.68
N LEU A 199 3.03 -12.04 5.23
CA LEU A 199 4.24 -12.41 4.48
C LEU A 199 4.50 -13.92 4.41
N ASN A 200 3.75 -14.72 5.18
CA ASN A 200 3.87 -16.19 5.24
C ASN A 200 2.70 -16.85 4.52
#